data_AF-A0A7W4WF49-F1
#
_entry.id   AF-A0A7W4WF49-F1
#
_cell.length_a   1.000
_cell.length_b   1.000
_cell.length_c   1.000
_cell.angle_alpha   90.00
_cell.angle_beta   90.00
_cell.angle_gamma   90.00
#
_symmetry.space_group_name_H-M   'P 1'
#
loop_
_entity.id
_entity.type
_entity.pdbx_description
1 polymer ?
#
loop_
_entity_poly.entity_id
_entity_poly.type
_entity_poly.pdbx_seq_one_letter_code
_entity_poly.pdbx_strand_id
1 'polypeptide(L)'
;MKKLLLMTLALPLAATAADPLSTSCTHGGDVRTIEVVYPQGAELPCEVHYTKDGETQTLWSASNQAGFCESKAEEFIASQQSWGWQCDSATDASQEAAAAVEPAPAAESDDLKTAANAEESPAEVQTD
;
A
#
# COMPACT_ATOMS: atom_id res chain seq x y z
N MET A 1 1.29 29.30 53.80
CA MET A 1 1.82 27.92 53.95
C MET A 1 1.62 27.17 52.65
N LYS A 2 2.60 26.30 52.35
CA LYS A 2 2.78 25.36 51.22
C LYS A 2 1.78 25.38 50.05
N LYS A 3 2.30 25.85 48.90
CA LYS A 3 1.83 25.50 47.55
C LYS A 3 2.01 23.99 47.37
N LEU A 4 0.91 23.25 47.24
CA LEU A 4 0.93 21.88 46.69
C LEU A 4 0.71 22.01 45.19
N LEU A 5 1.82 22.06 44.47
CA LEU A 5 1.88 22.11 43.02
C LEU A 5 1.79 20.65 42.52
N LEU A 6 0.58 20.20 42.21
CA LEU A 6 0.34 18.91 41.54
C LEU A 6 0.69 19.07 40.06
N MET A 7 1.93 18.69 39.69
CA MET A 7 2.31 18.48 38.30
C MET A 7 1.80 17.11 37.86
N THR A 8 0.66 17.09 37.17
CA THR A 8 0.17 15.93 36.41
C THR A 8 0.99 15.82 35.13
N LEU A 9 1.94 14.88 35.10
CA LEU A 9 2.70 14.52 33.91
C LEU A 9 1.79 13.69 32.99
N ALA A 10 1.27 14.30 31.93
CA ALA A 10 0.52 13.59 30.89
C ALA A 10 1.52 12.85 29.98
N LEU A 11 1.54 11.51 30.06
CA LEU A 11 2.25 10.66 29.11
C LEU A 11 1.41 10.54 27.84
N PRO A 12 1.94 10.88 26.65
CA PRO A 12 1.25 10.59 25.39
C PRO A 12 1.27 9.08 25.14
N LEU A 13 0.09 8.47 25.05
CA LEU A 13 -0.05 7.13 24.46
C LEU A 13 0.09 7.30 22.95
N ALA A 14 1.18 6.79 22.37
CA ALA A 14 1.27 6.62 20.94
C ALA A 14 0.30 5.51 20.53
N ALA A 15 -0.76 5.86 19.78
CA ALA A 15 -1.64 4.89 19.14
C ALA A 15 -0.93 4.35 17.90
N THR A 16 -0.59 3.06 17.89
CA THR A 16 -0.11 2.37 16.69
C THR A 16 -1.31 2.13 15.79
N ALA A 17 -1.31 2.73 14.60
CA ALA A 17 -2.29 2.41 13.57
C ALA A 17 -2.07 0.94 13.13
N ALA A 18 -3.15 0.16 13.11
CA ALA A 18 -3.12 -1.20 12.57
C ALA A 18 -3.28 -1.12 11.04
N ASP A 19 -2.18 -1.24 10.33
CA ASP A 19 -2.12 -1.54 8.89
C ASP A 19 -0.91 -2.45 8.69
N PRO A 20 -0.97 -3.56 7.93
CA PRO A 20 -1.78 -3.76 6.73
C PRO A 20 -2.67 -5.03 6.69
N LEU A 21 -3.77 -4.95 5.93
CA LEU A 21 -4.53 -6.10 5.39
C LEU A 21 -4.22 -6.37 3.90
N SER A 22 -3.08 -5.92 3.39
CA SER A 22 -2.43 -6.37 2.14
C SER A 22 -1.07 -5.65 2.04
N THR A 23 0.01 -6.35 1.73
CA THR A 23 1.36 -5.79 1.59
C THR A 23 1.98 -6.23 0.27
N SER A 24 2.44 -5.26 -0.51
CA SER A 24 3.23 -5.51 -1.72
C SER A 24 4.72 -5.49 -1.38
N CYS A 25 5.42 -6.52 -1.83
CA CYS A 25 6.86 -6.66 -1.74
C CYS A 25 7.45 -6.73 -3.15
N THR A 26 8.50 -5.95 -3.41
CA THR A 26 9.17 -5.88 -4.71
C THR A 26 10.64 -6.27 -4.64
N HIS A 27 11.16 -6.91 -5.68
CA HIS A 27 12.59 -7.19 -5.82
C HIS A 27 12.94 -7.43 -7.30
N GLY A 28 13.85 -6.62 -7.85
CA GLY A 28 14.36 -6.84 -9.21
C GLY A 28 13.30 -6.81 -10.33
N GLY A 29 12.15 -6.16 -10.09
CA GLY A 29 11.01 -6.10 -11.02
C GLY A 29 9.89 -7.10 -10.72
N ASP A 30 10.14 -8.08 -9.84
CA ASP A 30 9.12 -9.01 -9.38
C ASP A 30 8.26 -8.40 -8.27
N VAL A 31 6.99 -8.79 -8.21
CA VAL A 31 6.02 -8.37 -7.19
C VAL A 31 5.44 -9.58 -6.47
N ARG A 32 5.32 -9.46 -5.16
CA ARG A 32 4.68 -10.42 -4.27
C ARG A 32 3.67 -9.72 -3.39
N THR A 33 2.54 -10.34 -3.12
CA THR A 33 1.50 -9.79 -2.24
C THR A 33 1.26 -10.71 -1.07
N ILE A 34 1.26 -10.18 0.16
CA ILE A 34 0.90 -10.88 1.39
C ILE A 34 -0.37 -10.24 1.93
N GLU A 35 -1.43 -11.01 2.11
CA GLU A 35 -2.76 -10.50 2.48
C GLU A 35 -3.34 -11.30 3.64
N VAL A 36 -3.94 -10.63 4.62
CA VAL A 36 -4.75 -11.27 5.66
C VAL A 36 -6.21 -11.18 5.24
N VAL A 37 -6.89 -12.33 5.16
CA VAL A 37 -8.27 -12.45 4.66
C VAL A 37 -9.18 -12.93 5.79
N TYR A 38 -10.33 -12.27 5.94
CA TYR A 38 -11.41 -12.67 6.85
C TYR A 38 -12.63 -13.17 6.05
N PRO A 39 -12.68 -14.46 5.67
CA PRO A 39 -13.68 -14.97 4.73
C PRO A 39 -15.14 -14.83 5.20
N GLN A 40 -15.37 -14.69 6.52
CA GLN A 40 -16.71 -14.52 7.09
C GLN A 40 -17.05 -13.08 7.45
N GLY A 41 -16.17 -12.11 7.15
CA GLY A 41 -16.34 -10.71 7.55
C GLY A 41 -16.26 -10.47 9.06
N ALA A 42 -15.77 -11.47 9.80
CA ALA A 42 -15.50 -11.41 11.23
C ALA A 42 -14.02 -11.76 11.47
N GLU A 43 -13.49 -11.40 12.64
CA GLU A 43 -12.08 -11.62 13.02
C GLU A 43 -11.64 -13.09 12.92
N LEU A 44 -12.59 -14.03 12.99
CA LEU A 44 -12.36 -15.44 12.78
C LEU A 44 -13.45 -16.06 11.89
N PRO A 45 -13.10 -17.08 11.10
CA PRO A 45 -11.73 -17.53 10.81
C PRO A 45 -10.95 -16.48 10.01
N CYS A 46 -9.62 -16.56 10.07
CA CYS A 46 -8.71 -15.74 9.28
C CYS A 46 -7.80 -16.63 8.42
N GLU A 47 -7.28 -16.08 7.33
CA GLU A 47 -6.31 -16.72 6.43
C GLU A 47 -5.20 -15.73 6.06
N VAL A 48 -4.01 -16.24 5.75
CA VAL A 48 -2.92 -15.46 5.15
C VAL A 48 -2.69 -15.96 3.74
N HIS A 49 -2.96 -15.11 2.76
CA HIS A 49 -2.78 -15.38 1.34
C HIS A 49 -1.47 -14.79 0.86
N TYR A 50 -0.78 -15.52 -0.01
CA TYR A 50 0.46 -15.08 -0.62
C TYR A 50 0.38 -15.26 -2.13
N THR A 51 0.57 -14.18 -2.86
CA THR A 51 0.54 -14.15 -4.31
C THR A 51 1.93 -13.90 -4.88
N LYS A 52 2.36 -14.75 -5.80
CA LYS A 52 3.63 -14.64 -6.54
C LYS A 52 3.42 -15.16 -7.95
N ASP A 53 3.94 -14.46 -8.95
CA ASP A 53 3.83 -14.84 -10.37
C ASP A 53 2.37 -15.06 -10.85
N GLY A 54 1.42 -14.34 -10.24
CA GLY A 54 -0.01 -14.46 -10.52
C GLY A 54 -0.71 -15.64 -9.85
N GLU A 55 0.00 -16.46 -9.08
CA GLU A 55 -0.55 -17.59 -8.34
C GLU A 55 -0.70 -17.24 -6.85
N THR A 56 -1.86 -17.53 -6.27
CA THR A 56 -2.18 -17.31 -4.86
C THR A 56 -2.22 -18.61 -4.08
N GLN A 57 -1.59 -18.64 -2.91
CA GLN A 57 -1.64 -19.76 -1.97
C GLN A 57 -2.00 -19.28 -0.56
N THR A 58 -2.78 -20.08 0.17
CA THR A 58 -3.02 -19.86 1.60
C THR A 58 -1.86 -20.47 2.39
N LEU A 59 -1.09 -19.63 3.07
CA LEU A 59 0.05 -20.07 3.89
C LEU A 59 -0.39 -20.48 5.30
N TRP A 60 -1.35 -19.76 5.87
CA TRP A 60 -1.84 -19.97 7.23
C TRP A 60 -3.35 -19.74 7.31
N SER A 61 -3.99 -20.38 8.29
CA SER A 61 -5.38 -20.17 8.64
C SER A 61 -5.61 -20.40 10.12
N ALA A 62 -6.51 -19.66 10.75
CA ALA A 62 -6.97 -19.94 12.11
C ALA A 62 -8.48 -19.79 12.25
N SER A 63 -9.11 -20.66 13.04
CA SER A 63 -10.57 -20.62 13.28
C SER A 63 -10.96 -20.15 14.67
N ASN A 64 -10.00 -20.06 15.60
CA ASN A 64 -10.27 -19.84 17.02
C ASN A 64 -9.23 -18.97 17.73
N GLN A 65 -8.30 -18.36 16.99
CA GLN A 65 -7.23 -17.54 17.57
C GLN A 65 -7.13 -16.21 16.82
N ALA A 66 -7.80 -15.21 17.38
CA ALA A 66 -7.68 -13.81 16.99
C ALA A 66 -6.21 -13.36 16.98
N GLY A 67 -5.82 -12.53 16.01
CA GLY A 67 -4.46 -12.02 15.87
C GLY A 67 -3.43 -12.99 15.29
N PHE A 68 -3.79 -14.27 15.07
CA PHE A 68 -2.84 -15.26 14.55
C PHE A 68 -2.38 -14.94 13.13
N CYS A 69 -3.30 -14.57 12.24
CA CYS A 69 -2.96 -14.35 10.83
C CYS A 69 -2.15 -13.07 10.63
N GLU A 70 -2.45 -12.03 11.40
CA GLU A 70 -1.75 -10.75 11.42
C GLU A 70 -0.31 -10.93 11.89
N SER A 71 -0.12 -11.63 13.02
CA SER A 71 1.22 -11.97 13.52
C SER A 71 2.03 -12.79 12.49
N LYS A 72 1.38 -13.74 11.79
CA LYS A 72 2.04 -14.53 10.75
C LYS A 72 2.39 -13.70 9.51
N ALA A 73 1.52 -12.78 9.11
CA ALA A 73 1.78 -11.88 8.00
C ALA A 73 2.98 -10.96 8.31
N GLU A 74 3.04 -10.36 9.50
CA GLU A 74 4.16 -9.52 9.95
C GLU A 74 5.49 -10.28 9.96
N GLU A 75 5.52 -11.48 10.55
CA GLU A 75 6.69 -12.36 10.55
C GLU A 75 7.17 -12.68 9.12
N PHE A 76 6.23 -12.91 8.22
CA PHE A 76 6.55 -13.25 6.84
C PHE A 76 7.01 -12.04 6.02
N ILE A 77 6.43 -10.86 6.24
CA ILE A 77 6.92 -9.59 5.67
C ILE A 77 8.35 -9.33 6.13
N ALA A 78 8.66 -9.50 7.42
CA ALA A 78 10.03 -9.36 7.93
C ALA A 78 11.00 -10.36 7.27
N SER A 79 10.53 -11.59 7.01
CA SER A 79 11.32 -12.60 6.29
C SER A 79 11.61 -12.17 4.85
N GLN A 80 10.60 -11.65 4.14
CA GLN A 80 10.75 -11.11 2.79
C GLN A 80 11.80 -9.98 2.76
N GLN A 81 11.72 -9.05 3.70
CA GLN A 81 12.70 -7.97 3.85
C GLN A 81 14.12 -8.52 4.10
N SER A 82 14.27 -9.54 4.94
CA SER A 82 15.56 -10.19 5.20
C SER A 82 16.16 -10.88 3.95
N TRP A 83 15.30 -11.28 3.01
CA TRP A 83 15.69 -11.85 1.72
C TRP A 83 15.92 -10.79 0.64
N GLY A 84 15.90 -9.51 1.01
CA GLY A 84 16.17 -8.39 0.11
C GLY A 84 14.95 -7.83 -0.60
N TRP A 85 13.72 -8.21 -0.21
CA TRP A 85 12.51 -7.63 -0.78
C TRP A 85 12.18 -6.28 -0.13
N GLN A 86 11.78 -5.30 -0.94
CA GLN A 86 11.28 -4.02 -0.46
C GLN A 86 9.77 -4.17 -0.27
N CYS A 87 9.34 -4.26 0.99
CA CYS A 87 7.92 -4.34 1.33
C CYS A 87 7.45 -3.00 1.88
N ASP A 88 6.53 -2.36 1.16
CA ASP A 88 5.89 -1.14 1.62
C ASP A 88 4.71 -1.52 2.52
N SER A 89 4.95 -1.61 3.83
CA SER A 89 3.87 -1.38 4.79
C SER A 89 3.52 0.10 4.70
N ALA A 90 2.24 0.46 4.59
CA ALA A 90 1.77 1.84 4.55
C ALA A 90 2.20 2.57 5.84
N THR A 91 3.44 3.04 5.89
CA THR A 91 4.04 3.76 6.99
C THR A 91 5.06 4.71 6.37
N ASP A 92 4.63 5.96 6.29
CA ASP A 92 5.47 7.15 6.14
C ASP A 92 6.27 7.29 4.82
N ALA A 93 5.55 7.58 3.75
CA ALA A 93 6.07 8.34 2.62
C ALA A 93 5.48 9.77 2.61
N SER A 94 5.62 10.53 3.71
CA SER A 94 5.51 11.99 3.62
C SER A 94 6.03 12.74 4.86
N GLN A 95 7.35 12.78 5.02
CA GLN A 95 8.03 14.05 5.28
C GLN A 95 9.53 13.95 4.97
N GLU A 96 9.99 14.95 4.21
CA GLU A 96 11.39 15.36 4.04
C GLU A 96 12.22 14.74 2.90
N ALA A 97 11.76 15.00 1.66
CA ALA A 97 12.66 15.30 0.53
C ALA A 97 12.10 16.52 -0.24
N ALA A 98 12.09 17.69 0.42
CA ALA A 98 11.86 18.98 -0.22
C ALA A 98 12.88 19.98 0.32
N ALA A 99 14.15 19.78 -0.03
CA ALA A 99 15.17 20.80 0.05
C ALA A 99 15.67 21.12 -1.36
N ALA A 100 15.41 22.37 -1.76
CA ALA A 100 16.02 23.12 -2.84
C ALA A 100 15.65 22.74 -4.30
N VAL A 101 14.62 23.40 -4.85
CA VAL A 101 14.76 24.21 -6.07
C VAL A 101 13.72 25.35 -6.05
N GLU A 102 14.11 26.54 -5.60
CA GLU A 102 13.58 27.78 -6.19
C GLU A 102 14.53 28.14 -7.35
N PRO A 103 14.01 28.38 -8.55
CA PRO A 103 13.77 29.78 -8.91
C PRO A 103 12.48 29.99 -9.72
N ALA A 104 11.79 31.10 -9.42
CA ALA A 104 10.89 31.77 -10.37
C ALA A 104 11.71 32.73 -11.28
N PRO A 105 11.18 33.37 -12.34
CA PRO A 105 9.84 33.28 -12.96
C PRO A 105 9.83 33.26 -14.52
N ALA A 106 8.60 33.25 -15.06
CA ALA A 106 8.11 33.81 -16.34
C ALA A 106 8.31 33.02 -17.67
N ALA A 107 7.19 32.58 -18.27
CA ALA A 107 6.62 33.20 -19.47
C ALA A 107 5.28 32.54 -19.85
N GLU A 108 4.28 33.39 -20.10
CA GLU A 108 2.97 33.09 -20.70
C GLU A 108 3.05 32.84 -22.22
N SER A 109 1.87 32.54 -22.80
CA SER A 109 1.49 32.27 -24.20
C SER A 109 1.77 30.82 -24.64
N ASP A 110 0.86 30.09 -25.30
CA ASP A 110 -0.10 30.55 -26.30
C ASP A 110 -1.25 29.54 -26.48
N ASP A 111 -2.33 30.08 -27.01
CA ASP A 111 -3.64 29.53 -27.34
C ASP A 111 -3.65 28.29 -28.27
N LEU A 112 -4.74 27.52 -28.14
CA LEU A 112 -5.44 26.69 -29.14
C LEU A 112 -4.69 25.51 -29.81
N LYS A 113 -5.31 24.32 -29.79
CA LYS A 113 -6.35 23.93 -30.78
C LYS A 113 -6.79 22.46 -30.60
N THR A 114 -8.11 22.31 -30.58
CA THR A 114 -8.94 21.12 -30.82
C THR A 114 -8.60 20.32 -32.09
N ALA A 115 -8.76 18.98 -32.03
CA ALA A 115 -9.38 18.10 -33.05
C ALA A 115 -9.11 16.64 -32.60
N ALA A 116 -10.08 15.89 -32.08
CA ALA A 116 -11.12 15.21 -32.87
C ALA A 116 -10.53 14.56 -34.13
N ASN A 117 -10.13 13.29 -34.04
CA ASN A 117 -9.98 12.45 -35.22
C ASN A 117 -10.84 11.19 -35.04
N ALA A 118 -12.00 11.25 -35.68
CA ALA A 118 -12.76 10.12 -36.15
C ALA A 118 -12.76 10.22 -37.68
N GLU A 119 -12.02 9.33 -38.35
CA GLU A 119 -12.18 8.95 -39.75
C GLU A 119 -12.02 7.43 -39.76
N GLU A 120 -13.11 6.67 -39.82
CA GLU A 120 -13.87 6.34 -41.04
C GLU A 120 -13.04 5.46 -42.00
N SER A 121 -13.37 4.17 -41.94
CA SER A 121 -12.93 3.11 -42.85
C SER A 121 -13.99 2.93 -43.92
N PRO A 122 -13.63 2.99 -45.21
CA PRO A 122 -14.42 2.32 -46.23
C PRO A 122 -13.53 1.43 -47.10
N ALA A 123 -13.76 0.12 -47.05
CA ALA A 123 -13.31 -0.81 -48.08
C ALA A 123 -14.19 -2.07 -48.08
N GLU A 124 -15.41 -1.95 -48.62
CA GLU A 124 -16.14 -3.10 -49.17
C GLU A 124 -16.23 -2.90 -50.68
N VAL A 125 -15.42 -3.67 -51.42
CA VAL A 125 -15.56 -3.87 -52.86
C VAL A 125 -15.84 -5.35 -53.06
N GLN A 126 -17.05 -5.66 -53.52
CA GLN A 126 -17.50 -7.00 -53.86
C GLN A 126 -17.99 -6.98 -55.31
N THR A 127 -17.22 -7.63 -56.20
CA THR A 127 -17.63 -8.07 -57.54
C THR A 127 -16.75 -9.24 -57.95
N ASP A 128 -17.25 -10.47 -57.81
CA ASP A 128 -17.50 -11.45 -58.88
C ASP A 128 -18.32 -12.63 -58.30
#